data_AF-A0A7S0SKY4-F1
#
_entry.id   AF-A0A7S0SKY4-F1
#
_cell.length_a   1.000
_cell.length_b   1.000
_cell.length_c   1.000
_cell.angle_alpha   90.00
_cell.angle_beta   90.00
_cell.angle_gamma   90.00
#
_symmetry.space_group_name_H-M   'P 1'
#
loop_
_entity.id
_entity.type
_entity.pdbx_description
1 polymer ?
#
loop_
_entity_poly.entity_id
_entity_poly.type
_entity_poly.pdbx_seq_one_letter_code
_entity_poly.pdbx_strand_id
1 'polypeptide(L)'
;FDAIGLLLMIRVNREHQVIMSRRRVPCLDHYLDGVNMSLWPRFKAVFDAHLRSVVDASASPAALNTLWAGSGVSTGGAGDMPVHAHYVTRRYAEFAASMTALGDGLGVGSVAGDGQLESNLERLRGAVGDLLLKLAGKFSTRKRRTVFLVNNYDCVCAVLREAKPVVVDDDGGASGSGKGGKTL
;
A
#
# COMPACT_ATOMS: atom_id res chain seq x y z
N PHE A 1 -14.78 0.46 -0.08
CA PHE A 1 -14.04 0.70 -1.34
C PHE A 1 -12.74 -0.08 -1.28
N ASP A 2 -12.37 -0.79 -2.34
CA ASP A 2 -11.20 -1.68 -2.35
C ASP A 2 -10.13 -1.15 -3.32
N ALA A 3 -9.12 -0.47 -2.77
CA ALA A 3 -8.02 0.05 -3.56
C ALA A 3 -7.06 -1.05 -4.05
N ILE A 4 -6.91 -2.12 -3.25
CA ILE A 4 -6.01 -3.24 -3.55
C ILE A 4 -6.58 -4.04 -4.70
N GLY A 5 -7.88 -4.36 -4.66
CA GLY A 5 -8.58 -5.00 -5.77
C GLY A 5 -8.48 -4.23 -7.08
N LEU A 6 -8.63 -2.90 -7.04
CA LEU A 6 -8.44 -2.07 -8.24
C LEU A 6 -7.00 -2.11 -8.77
N LEU A 7 -6.01 -2.08 -7.87
CA LEU A 7 -4.60 -2.18 -8.28
C LEU A 7 -4.27 -3.57 -8.84
N LEU A 8 -4.85 -4.64 -8.28
CA LEU A 8 -4.77 -5.99 -8.83
C LEU A 8 -5.35 -6.06 -10.25
N MET A 9 -6.52 -5.46 -10.48
CA MET A 9 -7.11 -5.41 -11.82
C MET A 9 -6.21 -4.67 -12.81
N ILE A 10 -5.60 -3.56 -12.39
CA ILE A 10 -4.63 -2.81 -13.20
C ILE A 10 -3.41 -3.69 -13.52
N ARG A 11 -2.90 -4.44 -12.53
CA ARG A 11 -1.78 -5.39 -12.72
C ARG A 11 -2.13 -6.47 -13.74
N VAL A 12 -3.28 -7.12 -13.58
CA VAL A 12 -3.73 -8.16 -14.52
C VAL A 12 -3.89 -7.60 -15.93
N ASN A 13 -4.46 -6.40 -16.06
CA ASN A 13 -4.60 -5.73 -17.36
C ASN A 13 -3.23 -5.45 -18.00
N ARG A 14 -2.24 -5.04 -17.21
CA ARG A 14 -0.87 -4.81 -17.68
C ARG A 14 -0.21 -6.11 -18.17
N GLU A 15 -0.35 -7.21 -17.44
CA GLU A 15 0.17 -8.51 -17.89
C GLU A 15 -0.47 -8.96 -19.19
N HIS A 16 -1.79 -8.74 -19.36
CA HIS A 16 -2.46 -9.00 -20.63
C HIS A 16 -1.88 -8.15 -21.78
N GLN A 17 -1.60 -6.86 -21.55
CA GLN A 17 -0.93 -6.02 -22.56
C GLN A 17 0.44 -6.59 -22.96
N VAL A 18 1.24 -7.03 -21.99
CA VAL A 18 2.57 -7.63 -22.26
C VAL A 18 2.43 -8.92 -23.07
N ILE A 19 1.50 -9.81 -22.69
CA ILE A 19 1.26 -11.08 -23.40
C ILE A 19 0.77 -10.82 -24.83
N MET A 20 -0.15 -9.87 -25.04
CA MET A 20 -0.69 -9.56 -26.37
C MET A 20 0.35 -8.90 -27.27
N SER A 21 1.21 -8.05 -26.70
CA SER A 21 2.38 -7.51 -27.39
C SER A 21 3.34 -8.62 -27.84
N ARG A 22 3.67 -9.57 -26.95
CA ARG A 22 4.49 -10.75 -27.28
C ARG A 22 3.85 -11.62 -28.38
N ARG A 23 2.52 -11.75 -28.39
CA ARG A 23 1.75 -12.53 -29.38
C ARG A 23 1.45 -11.78 -30.68
N ARG A 24 1.79 -10.48 -30.79
CA ARG A 24 1.50 -9.62 -31.94
C ARG A 24 0.01 -9.54 -32.30
N VAL A 25 -0.86 -9.37 -31.30
CA VAL A 25 -2.32 -9.24 -31.48
C VAL A 25 -2.76 -7.81 -31.13
N PRO A 26 -2.67 -6.84 -32.08
CA PRO A 26 -2.90 -5.42 -31.78
C PRO A 26 -4.39 -5.05 -31.68
N CYS A 27 -5.31 -5.92 -32.08
CA CYS A 27 -6.74 -5.58 -32.12
C CYS A 27 -7.37 -5.36 -30.73
N LEU A 28 -6.71 -5.80 -29.66
CA LEU A 28 -7.18 -5.67 -28.28
C LEU A 28 -6.52 -4.51 -27.52
N ASP A 29 -5.53 -3.83 -28.11
CA ASP A 29 -4.80 -2.73 -27.46
C ASP A 29 -5.75 -1.60 -27.03
N HIS A 30 -6.64 -1.17 -27.95
CA HIS A 30 -7.64 -0.14 -27.65
C HIS A 30 -8.59 -0.54 -26.51
N TYR A 31 -8.95 -1.83 -26.42
CA TYR A 31 -9.78 -2.31 -25.31
C TYR A 31 -9.03 -2.25 -23.98
N LEU A 32 -7.80 -2.77 -23.93
CA LEU A 32 -6.97 -2.79 -22.72
C LEU A 32 -6.63 -1.37 -22.25
N ASP A 33 -6.41 -0.44 -23.17
CA ASP A 33 -6.22 0.98 -22.88
C ASP A 33 -7.49 1.63 -22.33
N GLY A 34 -8.66 1.31 -22.91
CA GLY A 34 -9.96 1.74 -22.39
C GLY A 34 -10.19 1.24 -20.95
N VAL A 35 -9.82 -0.01 -20.66
CA VAL A 35 -9.86 -0.57 -19.31
C VAL A 35 -8.97 0.24 -18.37
N ASN A 36 -7.71 0.52 -18.75
CA ASN A 36 -6.80 1.35 -17.95
C ASN A 36 -7.37 2.75 -17.67
N MET A 37 -7.92 3.41 -18.69
CA MET A 37 -8.52 4.74 -18.56
C MET A 37 -9.75 4.77 -17.64
N SER A 38 -10.40 3.63 -17.41
CA SER A 38 -11.49 3.49 -16.44
C SER A 38 -11.01 3.13 -15.03
N LEU A 39 -9.96 2.31 -14.90
CA LEU A 39 -9.50 1.78 -13.62
C LEU A 39 -8.70 2.83 -12.82
N TRP A 40 -7.81 3.58 -13.49
CA TRP A 40 -6.94 4.54 -12.82
C TRP A 40 -7.69 5.67 -12.10
N PRO A 41 -8.70 6.34 -12.71
CA PRO A 41 -9.49 7.36 -12.00
C PRO A 41 -10.22 6.80 -10.78
N ARG A 42 -10.71 5.55 -10.87
CA ARG A 42 -11.40 4.88 -9.76
C ARG A 42 -10.42 4.55 -8.64
N PHE A 43 -9.24 4.03 -8.96
CA PHE A 43 -8.18 3.80 -8.00
C PHE A 43 -7.80 5.09 -7.26
N LYS A 44 -7.56 6.18 -8.01
CA LYS A 44 -7.26 7.50 -7.46
C LYS A 44 -8.33 7.97 -6.49
N ALA A 45 -9.60 7.90 -6.88
CA ALA A 45 -10.72 8.33 -6.04
C ALA A 45 -10.82 7.55 -4.72
N VAL A 46 -10.60 6.23 -4.79
CA VAL A 46 -10.59 5.36 -3.60
C VAL A 46 -9.39 5.67 -2.72
N PHE A 47 -8.19 5.80 -3.29
CA PHE A 47 -6.99 6.16 -2.53
C PHE A 47 -7.15 7.50 -1.82
N ASP A 48 -7.68 8.52 -2.52
CA ASP A 48 -7.95 9.82 -1.92
C ASP A 48 -9.00 9.74 -0.80
N ALA A 49 -9.95 8.80 -0.88
CA ALA A 49 -10.89 8.54 0.22
C ALA A 49 -10.19 7.92 1.44
N HIS A 50 -9.24 7.00 1.25
CA HIS A 50 -8.42 6.45 2.33
C HIS A 50 -7.59 7.55 3.01
N LEU A 51 -6.93 8.40 2.23
CA LEU A 51 -6.14 9.51 2.76
C LEU A 51 -7.01 10.50 3.55
N ARG A 52 -8.14 10.94 2.97
CA ARG A 52 -9.11 11.82 3.67
C ARG A 52 -9.60 11.21 4.97
N SER A 53 -9.93 9.92 4.98
CA SER A 53 -10.38 9.24 6.20
C SER A 53 -9.37 9.31 7.35
N VAL A 54 -8.06 9.22 7.06
CA VAL A 54 -7.01 9.35 8.09
C VAL A 54 -6.85 10.79 8.54
N VAL A 55 -6.85 11.73 7.59
CA VAL A 55 -6.72 13.17 7.88
C VAL A 55 -7.90 13.64 8.75
N ASP A 56 -9.13 13.31 8.36
CA ASP A 56 -10.36 13.66 9.08
C ASP A 56 -10.40 13.03 10.47
N ALA A 57 -9.95 11.78 10.60
CA ALA A 57 -9.82 11.11 11.89
C ALA A 57 -8.80 11.79 12.81
N SER A 58 -7.73 12.35 12.25
CA SER A 58 -6.73 13.11 13.00
C SER A 58 -7.23 14.52 13.36
N ALA A 59 -8.09 15.12 12.53
CA ALA A 59 -8.56 16.50 12.71
C ALA A 59 -9.75 16.58 13.68
N SER A 60 -10.65 15.60 13.65
CA SER A 60 -11.85 15.57 14.49
C SER A 60 -11.54 15.04 15.90
N PRO A 61 -11.75 15.84 16.97
CA PRO A 61 -11.55 15.39 18.34
C PRO A 61 -12.49 14.23 18.72
N ALA A 62 -13.71 14.22 18.17
CA ALA A 62 -14.68 13.17 18.40
C ALA A 62 -14.20 11.84 17.78
N ALA A 63 -13.72 11.87 16.54
CA ALA A 63 -13.18 10.68 15.88
C ALA A 63 -11.95 10.16 16.62
N LEU A 64 -11.03 11.04 17.02
CA LEU A 64 -9.85 10.69 17.79
C LEU A 64 -10.21 10.01 19.13
N ASN A 65 -11.23 10.52 19.83
CA ASN A 65 -11.72 9.91 21.07
C ASN A 65 -12.35 8.54 20.82
N THR A 66 -13.09 8.36 19.73
CA THR A 66 -13.66 7.06 19.35
C THR A 66 -12.57 6.05 19.00
N LEU A 67 -11.53 6.45 18.27
CA LEU A 67 -10.38 5.59 17.96
C LEU A 67 -9.63 5.19 19.23
N TRP A 68 -9.42 6.16 20.12
CA TRP A 68 -8.79 5.94 21.41
C TRP A 68 -9.57 4.96 22.29
N ALA A 69 -10.89 5.16 22.42
CA ALA A 69 -11.77 4.29 23.19
C ALA A 69 -11.93 2.90 22.55
N GLY A 70 -11.98 2.84 21.22
CA GLY A 70 -12.13 1.62 20.42
C GLY A 70 -10.89 0.73 20.38
N SER A 71 -9.73 1.22 20.82
CA SER A 71 -8.50 0.41 20.93
C SER A 71 -8.57 -0.67 22.02
N GLY A 72 -9.65 -0.72 22.79
CA GLY A 72 -10.28 -1.94 23.31
C GLY A 72 -9.35 -3.05 23.81
N VAL A 73 -8.44 -2.76 24.73
CA VAL A 73 -7.95 -3.74 25.71
C VAL A 73 -8.06 -3.09 27.07
N SER A 74 -9.22 -3.27 27.71
CA SER A 74 -9.43 -2.91 29.11
C SER A 74 -8.75 -3.95 30.00
N THR A 75 -7.43 -3.90 30.11
CA THR A 75 -6.76 -4.53 31.27
C THR A 75 -7.11 -3.71 32.49
N GLY A 76 -7.94 -4.30 33.36
CA GLY A 76 -8.49 -3.67 34.55
C GLY A 76 -7.44 -2.98 35.41
N GLY A 77 -7.71 -1.71 35.73
CA GLY A 77 -6.84 -0.85 36.55
C GLY A 77 -6.96 0.60 36.07
N ALA A 78 -7.52 1.45 36.92
CA ALA A 78 -7.89 2.82 36.58
C ALA A 78 -6.76 3.63 35.92
N GLY A 79 -7.03 4.12 34.70
CA GLY A 79 -6.52 5.42 34.26
C GLY A 79 -5.89 5.48 32.86
N ASP A 80 -5.46 4.38 32.25
CA ASP A 80 -4.53 4.53 31.13
C ASP A 80 -4.49 3.28 30.22
N MET A 81 -4.85 3.47 28.94
CA MET A 81 -4.95 2.42 27.92
C MET A 81 -3.64 1.66 27.71
N PRO A 82 -3.67 0.39 27.27
CA PRO A 82 -2.46 -0.36 27.01
C PRO A 82 -1.67 0.24 25.85
N VAL A 83 -0.36 0.09 25.94
CA VAL A 83 0.61 0.76 25.08
C VAL A 83 0.87 -0.03 23.78
N HIS A 84 -0.01 -0.97 23.44
CA HIS A 84 0.13 -1.83 22.27
C HIS A 84 0.01 -1.05 20.95
N ALA A 85 0.50 -1.64 19.86
CA ALA A 85 0.33 -1.09 18.53
C ALA A 85 -1.17 -0.92 18.21
N HIS A 86 -1.54 0.27 17.76
CA HIS A 86 -2.92 0.59 17.43
C HIS A 86 -3.34 -0.14 16.14
N TYR A 87 -4.59 -0.60 16.07
CA TYR A 87 -5.06 -1.37 14.91
C TYR A 87 -4.97 -0.60 13.58
N VAL A 88 -5.09 0.75 13.61
CA VAL A 88 -4.92 1.61 12.43
C VAL A 88 -3.50 1.52 11.88
N THR A 89 -2.49 1.38 12.74
CA THR A 89 -1.09 1.22 12.34
C THR A 89 -0.88 -0.04 11.55
N ARG A 90 -1.44 -1.16 12.04
CA ARG A 90 -1.37 -2.43 11.33
C ARG A 90 -2.09 -2.37 9.98
N ARG A 91 -3.30 -1.80 9.93
CA ARG A 91 -4.04 -1.61 8.67
C ARG A 91 -3.27 -0.74 7.67
N TYR A 92 -2.65 0.35 8.13
CA TYR A 92 -1.80 1.18 7.30
C TYR A 92 -0.59 0.39 6.78
N ALA A 93 0.09 -0.37 7.64
CA ALA A 93 1.26 -1.13 7.26
C ALA A 93 0.93 -2.21 6.22
N GLU A 94 -0.15 -2.97 6.43
CA GLU A 94 -0.64 -3.99 5.49
C GLU A 94 -1.05 -3.37 4.15
N PHE A 95 -1.71 -2.21 4.18
CA PHE A 95 -2.10 -1.47 2.98
C PHE A 95 -0.87 -0.94 2.21
N ALA A 96 0.07 -0.30 2.90
CA ALA A 96 1.29 0.23 2.30
C ALA A 96 2.14 -0.90 1.71
N ALA A 97 2.32 -2.00 2.44
CA ALA A 97 2.99 -3.21 1.96
C ALA A 97 2.36 -3.73 0.66
N SER A 98 1.03 -3.88 0.65
CA SER A 98 0.29 -4.37 -0.53
C SER A 98 0.43 -3.43 -1.72
N MET A 99 0.36 -2.11 -1.49
CA MET A 99 0.52 -1.09 -2.52
C MET A 99 1.91 -1.10 -3.14
N THR A 100 2.96 -1.19 -2.32
CA THR A 100 4.34 -1.25 -2.80
C THR A 100 4.59 -2.57 -3.53
N ALA A 101 4.13 -3.70 -3.01
CA ALA A 101 4.33 -5.01 -3.63
C ALA A 101 3.63 -5.15 -4.99
N LEU A 102 2.43 -4.57 -5.14
CA LEU A 102 1.68 -4.60 -6.41
C LEU A 102 2.10 -3.49 -7.38
N GLY A 103 2.51 -2.33 -6.85
CA GLY A 103 2.94 -1.18 -7.62
C GLY A 103 4.28 -1.40 -8.33
N ASP A 104 5.12 -2.31 -7.80
CA ASP A 104 6.39 -2.66 -8.41
C ASP A 104 6.21 -3.27 -9.82
N GLY A 105 7.06 -2.88 -10.77
CA GLY A 105 7.02 -3.36 -12.16
C GLY A 105 5.81 -2.96 -13.02
N LEU A 106 4.79 -2.30 -12.46
CA LEU A 106 3.60 -1.85 -13.21
C LEU A 106 3.89 -0.67 -14.16
N GLY A 107 5.09 -0.10 -14.12
CA GLY A 107 5.37 1.15 -14.81
C GLY A 107 4.44 2.27 -14.33
N VAL A 108 4.05 2.25 -13.05
CA VAL A 108 3.19 3.28 -12.40
C VAL A 108 3.81 4.69 -12.50
N GLY A 109 5.02 4.81 -13.04
CA GLY A 109 5.60 6.02 -13.59
C GLY A 109 5.28 6.27 -15.08
N SER A 110 4.08 5.99 -15.61
CA SER A 110 3.76 6.32 -17.03
C SER A 110 2.62 7.31 -17.26
N VAL A 111 1.43 7.19 -16.64
CA VAL A 111 0.56 8.37 -16.38
C VAL A 111 0.16 8.39 -14.89
N ALA A 112 1.15 8.55 -14.03
CA ALA A 112 2.32 9.28 -14.52
C ALA A 112 3.60 9.14 -13.78
N GLY A 113 4.65 8.95 -14.59
CA GLY A 113 5.99 9.51 -14.55
C GLY A 113 6.79 9.42 -13.27
N ASP A 114 6.21 9.94 -12.22
CA ASP A 114 6.94 10.80 -11.28
C ASP A 114 6.75 10.33 -9.84
N GLY A 115 6.53 9.02 -9.64
CA GLY A 115 6.29 8.49 -8.30
C GLY A 115 5.00 9.02 -7.69
N GLN A 116 3.93 9.23 -8.47
CA GLN A 116 2.66 9.74 -7.93
C GLN A 116 2.06 8.80 -6.85
N LEU A 117 2.18 7.49 -7.03
CA LEU A 117 1.82 6.51 -5.99
C LEU A 117 2.71 6.67 -4.75
N GLU A 118 4.02 6.86 -4.94
CA GLU A 118 4.98 7.09 -3.85
C GLU A 118 4.65 8.39 -3.09
N SER A 119 4.37 9.49 -3.80
CA SER A 119 3.91 10.77 -3.24
C SER A 119 2.62 10.62 -2.44
N ASN A 120 1.67 9.85 -2.96
CA ASN A 120 0.42 9.52 -2.28
C ASN A 120 0.65 8.69 -1.01
N LEU A 121 1.54 7.69 -1.06
CA LEU A 121 1.92 6.86 0.08
C LEU A 121 2.70 7.65 1.13
N GLU A 122 3.55 8.59 0.73
CA GLU A 122 4.27 9.49 1.64
C GLU A 122 3.28 10.45 2.34
N ARG A 123 2.30 10.99 1.60
CA ARG A 123 1.21 11.75 2.22
C ARG A 123 0.40 10.93 3.22
N LEU A 124 0.10 9.67 2.88
CA LEU A 124 -0.59 8.76 3.80
C LEU A 124 0.26 8.47 5.04
N ARG A 125 1.57 8.25 4.87
CA ARG A 125 2.53 8.07 5.97
C ARG A 125 2.53 9.26 6.92
N GLY A 126 2.59 10.49 6.38
CA GLY A 126 2.51 11.72 7.16
C GLY A 126 1.21 11.81 7.96
N ALA A 127 0.06 11.58 7.30
CA ALA A 127 -1.25 11.63 7.95
C ALA A 127 -1.40 10.59 9.08
N VAL A 128 -0.88 9.38 8.89
CA VAL A 128 -0.86 8.34 9.95
C VAL A 128 0.09 8.72 11.08
N GLY A 129 1.27 9.28 10.77
CA GLY A 129 2.20 9.80 11.78
C GLY A 129 1.56 10.86 12.67
N ASP A 130 0.88 11.83 12.06
CA ASP A 130 0.16 12.89 12.78
C ASP A 130 -0.96 12.32 13.67
N LEU A 131 -1.72 11.34 13.15
CA LEU A 131 -2.74 10.64 13.93
C LEU A 131 -2.13 9.93 15.15
N LEU A 132 -1.02 9.21 14.97
CA LEU A 132 -0.33 8.50 16.06
C LEU A 132 0.25 9.45 17.10
N LEU A 133 0.78 10.60 16.70
CA LEU A 133 1.25 11.63 17.63
C LEU A 133 0.10 12.22 18.46
N LYS A 134 -1.05 12.48 17.84
CA LYS A 134 -2.26 12.95 18.53
C LYS A 134 -2.82 11.91 19.50
N LEU A 135 -2.83 10.63 19.11
CA LEU A 135 -3.20 9.51 19.99
C LEU A 135 -2.20 9.38 21.15
N ALA A 136 -0.90 9.44 20.87
CA ALA A 136 0.14 9.42 21.90
C ALA A 136 -0.05 10.57 22.91
N GLY A 137 -0.48 11.75 22.45
CA GLY A 137 -0.78 12.90 23.30
C GLY A 137 -1.85 12.65 24.37
N LYS A 138 -2.67 11.61 24.23
CA LYS A 138 -3.68 11.22 25.24
C LYS A 138 -3.10 10.51 26.46
N PHE A 139 -1.89 9.95 26.37
CA PHE A 139 -1.24 9.34 27.54
C PHE A 139 -0.72 10.39 28.50
N SER A 140 -0.99 10.18 29.78
CA SER A 140 -0.53 11.03 30.89
C SER A 140 1.01 11.17 30.93
N THR A 141 1.72 10.04 30.92
CA THR A 141 3.17 9.99 31.13
C THR A 141 3.97 9.98 29.82
N ARG A 142 5.07 10.75 29.77
CA ARG A 142 6.00 10.78 28.62
C ARG A 142 6.51 9.39 28.26
N LYS A 143 6.83 8.56 29.26
CA LYS A 143 7.30 7.18 29.08
C LYS A 143 6.31 6.37 28.22
N ARG A 144 5.01 6.44 28.52
CA ARG A 144 3.99 5.69 27.78
C ARG A 144 3.79 6.23 26.36
N ARG A 145 3.87 7.54 26.16
CA ARG A 145 3.85 8.15 24.81
C ARG A 145 4.96 7.57 23.95
N THR A 146 6.18 7.53 24.48
CA THR A 146 7.34 6.99 23.76
C THR A 146 7.18 5.51 23.48
N VAL A 147 6.80 4.69 24.47
CA VAL A 147 6.62 3.25 24.27
C VAL A 147 5.49 2.97 23.28
N PHE A 148 4.42 3.76 23.27
CA PHE A 148 3.32 3.63 22.31
C PHE A 148 3.83 3.86 20.90
N LEU A 149 4.55 4.96 20.67
CA LEU A 149 5.10 5.28 19.35
C LEU A 149 6.09 4.21 18.90
N VAL A 150 6.99 3.74 19.78
CA VAL A 150 7.93 2.65 19.47
C VAL A 150 7.19 1.39 19.03
N ASN A 151 6.17 0.96 19.78
CA ASN A 151 5.41 -0.24 19.45
C ASN A 151 4.66 -0.10 18.11
N ASN A 152 4.14 1.09 17.81
CA ASN A 152 3.49 1.34 16.53
C ASN A 152 4.48 1.31 15.37
N TYR A 153 5.62 1.99 15.49
CA TYR A 153 6.65 1.97 14.44
C TYR A 153 7.27 0.60 14.26
N ASP A 154 7.50 -0.16 15.33
CA ASP A 154 7.97 -1.54 15.26
C ASP A 154 6.96 -2.44 14.51
N CYS A 155 5.66 -2.28 14.77
CA CYS A 155 4.61 -2.98 14.02
C CYS A 155 4.66 -2.66 12.52
N VAL A 156 4.84 -1.39 12.13
CA VAL A 156 5.00 -1.02 10.71
C VAL A 156 6.24 -1.68 10.12
N CYS A 157 7.38 -1.60 10.80
CA CYS A 157 8.62 -2.23 10.35
C CYS A 157 8.49 -3.76 10.22
N ALA A 158 7.83 -4.42 11.16
CA ALA A 158 7.63 -5.87 11.14
C ALA A 158 6.82 -6.29 9.89
N VAL A 159 5.69 -5.62 9.64
CA VAL A 159 4.84 -5.92 8.47
C VAL A 159 5.56 -5.63 7.16
N LEU A 160 6.26 -4.50 7.05
CA LEU A 160 7.00 -4.14 5.83
C LEU A 160 8.18 -5.09 5.55
N ARG A 161 8.82 -5.66 6.58
CA ARG A 161 9.87 -6.68 6.40
C ARG A 161 9.32 -8.02 5.92
N GLU A 162 8.11 -8.38 6.32
CA GLU A 162 7.45 -9.61 5.88
C GLU A 162 6.92 -9.49 4.45
N ALA A 163 6.58 -8.27 4.02
CA ALA A 163 6.11 -8.00 2.67
C ALA A 163 7.17 -8.35 1.62
N LYS A 164 6.97 -9.47 0.93
CA LYS A 164 7.81 -9.86 -0.22
C LYS A 164 7.33 -9.13 -1.47
N PRO A 165 8.25 -8.61 -2.31
CA PRO A 165 7.87 -8.13 -3.63
C PRO A 165 7.27 -9.29 -4.44
N VAL A 166 6.24 -9.00 -5.24
CA VAL A 166 5.66 -9.99 -6.15
C VAL A 166 6.65 -10.16 -7.30
N VAL A 167 7.57 -11.10 -7.16
CA VAL A 167 8.49 -11.47 -8.24
C VAL A 167 7.66 -12.23 -9.28
N VAL A 168 7.52 -11.63 -10.46
CA VAL A 168 7.05 -12.36 -11.63
C VAL A 168 8.31 -12.98 -12.24
N ASP A 169 8.51 -14.28 -12.04
CA ASP A 169 9.55 -15.02 -12.73
C ASP A 169 9.29 -14.89 -14.24
N ASP A 170 10.19 -14.20 -14.95
CA ASP A 170 10.20 -14.14 -16.42
C ASP A 170 10.74 -15.47 -16.97
N ASP A 171 10.05 -16.57 -16.63
CA ASP A 171 10.38 -17.90 -17.13
C ASP A 171 9.75 -18.09 -18.52
N GLY A 172 10.55 -17.83 -19.57
CA GLY A 172 10.62 -18.74 -20.73
C GLY A 172 10.10 -18.27 -22.09
N GLY A 173 11.06 -18.03 -23.01
CA GLY A 173 10.93 -18.27 -24.47
C GLY A 173 11.66 -17.23 -25.34
N ALA A 174 12.82 -17.48 -25.98
CA ALA A 174 13.36 -18.74 -26.48
C ALA A 174 14.90 -18.76 -26.52
N SER A 175 15.50 -19.79 -25.93
CA SER A 175 16.79 -20.34 -26.37
C SER A 175 16.48 -21.57 -27.23
N GLY A 176 17.01 -21.63 -28.46
CA GLY A 176 16.77 -22.75 -29.35
C GLY A 176 17.20 -22.54 -30.80
N SER A 177 18.37 -23.13 -31.11
CA SER A 177 18.85 -23.56 -32.44
C SER A 177 19.84 -22.65 -33.19
N GLY A 178 21.08 -23.15 -33.30
CA GLY A 178 22.13 -22.62 -34.17
C GLY A 178 23.43 -23.41 -34.02
N LYS A 179 23.46 -24.62 -34.58
CA LYS A 179 24.61 -25.54 -34.67
C LYS A 179 25.92 -24.84 -35.08
N GLY A 180 27.05 -25.28 -34.52
CA GLY A 180 28.37 -24.92 -35.04
C GLY A 180 29.57 -25.47 -34.28
N GLY A 181 29.56 -26.76 -33.89
CA GLY A 181 30.75 -27.44 -33.39
C GLY A 181 31.39 -28.31 -34.46
N LYS A 182 32.57 -27.92 -34.94
CA LYS A 182 33.82 -28.70 -34.85
C LYS A 182 34.95 -28.06 -35.69
N THR A 183 36.00 -27.72 -34.96
CA THR A 183 37.40 -27.71 -35.39
C THR A 183 37.80 -29.01 -36.09
N LEU A 184 38.43 -28.91 -37.26
CA LEU A 184 39.84 -29.27 -37.46
C LEU A 184 40.42 -28.41 -38.58
#